data_AF-A0A9Q4KXS0-F1
#
_entry.id   AF-A0A9Q4KXS0-F1
#
_cell.length_a   1.000
_cell.length_b   1.000
_cell.length_c   1.000
_cell.angle_alpha   90.00
_cell.angle_beta   90.00
_cell.angle_gamma   90.00
#
_symmetry.space_group_name_H-M   'P 1'
#
loop_
_entity.id
_entity.type
_entity.pdbx_description
1 polymer ?
#
loop_
_entity_poly.entity_id
_entity_poly.type
_entity_poly.pdbx_seq_one_letter_code
_entity_poly.pdbx_strand_id
1 'polypeptide(L)'
;ILRELGWSERSSSHAHYIFIRPVKYPKIRRKIAKPLLPFVDYSSKQFFGLLLRIRAYGYPNLKIEALTSDTLQKFVDPQKNSNSEVTTLRNWEYLSWRFLDSPEFHKYRIVSWKDKDQLFLIKLEPDEGIQIKHIEILMSLNPKHSEFVRQMGSLGIFAKAHDFNYLIMYTNDERLHQKLRQKLLSYPIYQIYAFHSHNNQMMDWLRNSNHSWEFMDSDFERFDPY
;
A
#
# COMPACT_ATOMS: atom_id res chain seq x y z
N ILE A 1 12.74 -22.55 -11.51
CA ILE A 1 13.23 -22.53 -10.11
C ILE A 1 12.10 -22.78 -9.11
N LEU A 2 11.21 -21.84 -8.76
CA LEU A 2 10.20 -22.08 -7.69
C LEU A 2 9.27 -23.27 -7.99
N ARG A 3 8.72 -23.36 -9.20
CA ARG A 3 7.90 -24.51 -9.62
C ARG A 3 8.65 -25.84 -9.62
N GLU A 4 9.94 -25.82 -9.95
CA GLU A 4 10.80 -27.02 -9.93
C GLU A 4 11.07 -27.48 -8.49
N LEU A 5 10.98 -26.57 -7.52
CA LEU A 5 11.07 -26.85 -6.09
C LEU A 5 9.71 -27.23 -5.46
N GLY A 6 8.67 -27.46 -6.27
CA GLY A 6 7.33 -27.85 -5.81
C GLY A 6 6.41 -26.69 -5.42
N TRP A 7 6.87 -25.43 -5.54
CA TRP A 7 6.07 -24.27 -5.18
C TRP A 7 4.99 -23.97 -6.22
N SER A 8 3.85 -23.48 -5.75
CA SER A 8 2.80 -22.92 -6.61
C SER A 8 2.86 -21.40 -6.58
N GLU A 9 2.66 -20.79 -7.73
CA GLU A 9 2.75 -19.33 -7.92
C GLU A 9 1.36 -18.75 -8.23
N ARG A 10 1.07 -17.56 -7.71
CA ARG A 10 -0.07 -16.72 -8.09
C ARG A 10 0.40 -15.31 -8.42
N SER A 11 -0.12 -14.75 -9.51
CA SER A 11 0.25 -13.43 -10.04
C SER A 11 -0.89 -12.40 -10.01
N SER A 12 -1.98 -12.69 -9.29
CA SER A 12 -3.17 -11.84 -9.20
C SER A 12 -3.02 -10.65 -8.25
N SER A 13 -1.83 -10.42 -7.70
CA SER A 13 -1.56 -9.35 -6.73
C SER A 13 -0.85 -8.19 -7.40
N HIS A 14 -1.27 -6.96 -7.07
CA HIS A 14 -0.75 -5.74 -7.67
C HIS A 14 -0.25 -4.79 -6.59
N ALA A 15 1.00 -4.34 -6.73
CA ALA A 15 1.52 -3.18 -6.01
C ALA A 15 1.20 -1.92 -6.82
N HIS A 16 0.42 -1.00 -6.26
CA HIS A 16 0.04 0.25 -6.91
C HIS A 16 0.89 1.40 -6.38
N TYR A 17 1.66 2.02 -7.27
CA TYR A 17 2.42 3.24 -7.00
C TYR A 17 1.56 4.45 -7.40
N ILE A 18 1.09 5.21 -6.41
CA ILE A 18 0.32 6.43 -6.62
C ILE A 18 1.30 7.61 -6.53
N PHE A 19 1.72 8.13 -7.68
CA PHE A 19 2.79 9.11 -7.73
C PHE A 19 2.35 10.51 -7.27
N ILE A 20 3.26 11.15 -6.53
CA ILE A 20 3.23 12.58 -6.20
C ILE A 20 4.35 13.29 -6.97
N ARG A 21 5.53 12.66 -7.04
CA ARG A 21 6.71 13.08 -7.79
C ARG A 21 7.23 11.88 -8.61
N PRO A 22 6.60 11.55 -9.76
CA PRO A 22 6.95 10.36 -10.54
C PRO A 22 8.42 10.34 -10.98
N VAL A 23 9.02 11.50 -11.21
CA VAL A 23 10.43 11.62 -11.65
C VAL A 23 11.42 11.18 -10.56
N LYS A 24 11.01 11.12 -9.30
CA LYS A 24 11.84 10.57 -8.21
C LYS A 24 11.93 9.04 -8.26
N TYR A 25 11.03 8.37 -8.98
CA TYR A 25 11.08 6.93 -9.14
C TYR A 25 12.18 6.50 -10.13
N PRO A 26 13.10 5.56 -9.77
CA PRO A 26 14.28 5.25 -10.58
C PRO A 26 14.00 4.89 -12.04
N LYS A 27 13.01 4.03 -12.29
CA LYS A 27 12.62 3.60 -13.66
C LYS A 27 12.10 4.76 -14.53
N ILE A 28 11.49 5.77 -13.93
CA ILE A 28 10.98 6.95 -14.66
C ILE A 28 12.13 7.93 -14.87
N ARG A 29 12.93 8.20 -13.83
CA ARG A 29 14.09 9.09 -13.89
C ARG A 29 15.07 8.71 -14.99
N ARG A 30 15.39 7.41 -15.12
CA ARG A 30 16.34 6.87 -16.12
C ARG A 30 15.90 7.14 -17.57
N LYS A 31 14.61 7.41 -17.83
CA LYS A 31 14.07 7.67 -19.17
C LYS A 31 14.07 9.15 -19.56
N ILE A 32 14.41 10.06 -18.64
CA ILE A 32 14.36 11.50 -18.87
C ILE A 32 15.78 12.04 -19.05
N ALA A 33 16.00 12.83 -20.10
CA ALA A 33 17.29 13.48 -20.33
C ALA A 33 17.65 14.41 -19.15
N LYS A 34 18.91 14.34 -18.68
CA LYS A 34 19.38 15.09 -17.50
C LYS A 34 19.02 16.59 -17.52
N PRO A 35 19.17 17.33 -18.63
CA PRO A 35 18.82 18.75 -18.68
C PRO A 35 17.32 19.02 -18.47
N LEU A 36 16.45 18.08 -18.84
CA LEU A 36 15.00 18.21 -18.73
C LEU A 36 14.48 17.80 -17.34
N LEU A 37 15.27 17.10 -16.53
CA LEU A 37 14.83 16.55 -15.24
C LEU A 37 14.17 17.59 -14.32
N PRO A 38 14.73 18.80 -14.09
CA PRO A 38 14.12 19.77 -13.18
C PRO A 38 12.74 20.23 -13.68
N PHE A 39 12.63 20.50 -14.97
CA PHE A 39 11.37 20.94 -15.59
C PHE A 39 10.30 19.85 -15.55
N VAL A 40 10.67 18.60 -15.88
CA VAL A 40 9.75 17.46 -15.86
C VAL A 40 9.34 17.11 -14.41
N ASP A 41 10.26 17.17 -13.44
CA ASP A 41 9.94 16.95 -12.02
C ASP A 41 8.96 18.01 -11.50
N TYR A 42 9.23 19.29 -11.76
CA TYR A 42 8.32 20.37 -11.37
C TYR A 42 6.94 20.21 -12.01
N SER A 43 6.88 20.05 -13.33
CA SER A 43 5.62 19.96 -14.07
C SER A 43 4.79 18.74 -13.66
N SER A 44 5.45 17.59 -13.49
CA SER A 44 4.77 16.37 -13.03
C SER A 44 4.28 16.49 -11.59
N LYS A 45 5.06 17.08 -10.67
CA LYS A 45 4.62 17.35 -9.29
C LYS A 45 3.38 18.24 -9.22
N GLN A 46 3.25 19.21 -10.13
CA GLN A 46 2.05 20.04 -10.21
C GLN A 46 0.86 19.28 -10.79
N PHE A 47 1.05 18.58 -11.90
CA PHE A 47 0.00 17.77 -12.53
C PHE A 47 -0.57 16.72 -11.58
N PHE A 48 0.29 15.87 -10.99
CA PHE A 48 -0.14 14.83 -10.04
C PHE A 48 -0.73 15.45 -8.76
N GLY A 49 -0.19 16.58 -8.29
CA GLY A 49 -0.78 17.30 -7.17
C GLY A 49 -2.20 17.80 -7.46
N LEU A 50 -2.46 18.32 -8.66
CA LEU A 50 -3.80 18.74 -9.07
C LEU A 50 -4.75 17.54 -9.20
N LEU A 51 -4.28 16.45 -9.82
CA LEU A 51 -5.04 15.21 -9.95
C LEU A 51 -5.48 14.69 -8.58
N LEU A 52 -4.55 14.59 -7.62
CA LEU A 52 -4.84 14.16 -6.26
C LEU A 52 -5.82 15.11 -5.55
N ARG A 53 -5.67 16.43 -5.74
CA ARG A 53 -6.53 17.44 -5.12
C ARG A 53 -7.97 17.34 -5.59
N ILE A 54 -8.20 17.15 -6.90
CA ILE A 54 -9.54 16.98 -7.48
C ILE A 54 -10.20 15.69 -6.95
N ARG A 55 -9.39 14.69 -6.61
CA ARG A 55 -9.87 13.40 -6.10
C ARG A 55 -10.01 13.38 -4.58
N ALA A 56 -9.38 14.27 -3.83
CA ALA A 56 -9.34 14.24 -2.37
C ALA A 56 -10.68 14.58 -1.69
N TYR A 57 -10.85 14.16 -0.43
CA TYR A 57 -11.67 14.92 0.51
C TYR A 57 -10.96 16.24 0.80
N GLY A 58 -11.70 17.27 1.21
CA GLY A 58 -11.07 18.51 1.69
C GLY A 58 -9.99 18.19 2.73
N TYR A 59 -8.81 18.80 2.56
CA TYR A 59 -7.64 18.62 3.44
C TYR A 59 -7.92 18.66 4.96
N PRO A 60 -8.80 19.54 5.51
CA PRO A 60 -9.02 19.60 6.96
C PRO A 60 -9.70 18.35 7.56
N ASN A 61 -10.12 17.38 6.75
CA ASN A 61 -10.76 16.18 7.24
C ASN A 61 -9.78 15.03 7.54
N LEU A 62 -8.51 15.14 7.15
CA LEU A 62 -7.51 14.08 7.35
C LEU A 62 -6.80 14.25 8.70
N LYS A 63 -6.71 13.18 9.48
CA LYS A 63 -5.91 13.13 10.72
C LYS A 63 -4.89 12.00 10.62
N ILE A 64 -3.65 12.29 11.02
CA ILE A 64 -2.56 11.31 11.07
C ILE A 64 -2.00 11.31 12.49
N GLU A 65 -2.08 10.16 13.14
CA GLU A 65 -1.75 9.99 14.56
C GLU A 65 -0.70 8.92 14.76
N ALA A 66 0.03 9.00 15.87
CA ALA A 66 0.91 7.93 16.29
C ALA A 66 0.12 6.64 16.48
N LEU A 67 0.73 5.50 16.12
CA LEU A 67 0.18 4.20 16.44
C LEU A 67 0.22 4.00 17.96
N THR A 68 -0.91 3.60 18.54
CA THR A 68 -1.01 3.19 19.95
C THR A 68 -1.67 1.81 20.04
N SER A 69 -1.50 1.15 21.19
CA SER A 69 -2.21 -0.09 21.51
C SER A 69 -3.72 0.01 21.25
N ASP A 70 -4.36 1.07 21.75
CA ASP A 70 -5.81 1.29 21.60
C ASP A 70 -6.24 1.43 20.13
N THR A 71 -5.43 2.11 19.32
CA THR A 71 -5.72 2.28 17.89
C THR A 71 -5.45 1.00 17.10
N LEU A 72 -4.43 0.21 17.48
CA LEU A 72 -4.11 -1.05 16.85
C LEU A 72 -5.15 -2.13 17.16
N GLN A 73 -5.72 -2.12 18.37
CA GLN A 73 -6.79 -3.04 18.78
C GLN A 73 -7.99 -2.99 17.82
N LYS A 74 -8.25 -1.84 17.18
CA LYS A 74 -9.32 -1.68 16.18
C LYS A 74 -9.10 -2.48 14.90
N PHE A 75 -7.86 -2.92 14.65
CA PHE A 75 -7.49 -3.76 13.51
C PHE A 75 -7.44 -5.25 13.87
N VAL A 76 -7.69 -5.62 15.14
CA VAL A 76 -7.80 -7.02 15.56
C VAL A 76 -9.16 -7.57 15.13
N ASP A 77 -9.14 -8.71 14.45
CA ASP A 77 -10.33 -9.43 13.96
C ASP A 77 -11.43 -8.50 13.40
N PRO A 78 -11.10 -7.59 12.47
CA PRO A 78 -12.10 -6.75 11.87
C PRO A 78 -12.96 -7.68 11.03
N GLN A 79 -14.24 -7.82 11.40
CA GLN A 79 -15.21 -8.72 10.76
C GLN A 79 -14.86 -8.95 9.30
N LYS A 80 -14.45 -10.20 9.01
CA LYS A 80 -14.00 -10.67 7.70
C LYS A 80 -14.75 -9.96 6.58
N ASN A 81 -14.04 -9.33 5.64
CA ASN A 81 -14.57 -9.22 4.29
C ASN A 81 -14.89 -10.66 3.85
N SER A 82 -16.19 -10.96 3.77
CA SER A 82 -16.79 -12.26 4.07
C SER A 82 -16.51 -13.40 3.07
N ASN A 83 -15.64 -13.19 2.08
CA ASN A 83 -15.54 -14.07 0.90
C ASN A 83 -14.14 -14.62 0.62
N SER A 84 -13.12 -14.20 1.36
CA SER A 84 -11.76 -14.72 1.20
C SER A 84 -11.49 -15.83 2.21
N GLU A 85 -10.98 -16.95 1.71
CA GLU A 85 -10.70 -18.16 2.51
C GLU A 85 -9.27 -18.13 3.06
N VAL A 86 -8.36 -17.50 2.32
CA VAL A 86 -6.97 -17.25 2.74
C VAL A 86 -6.83 -15.76 2.99
N THR A 87 -6.57 -15.38 4.23
CA THR A 87 -6.40 -13.99 4.66
C THR A 87 -5.22 -13.86 5.60
N THR A 88 -4.62 -12.68 5.60
CA THR A 88 -3.67 -12.22 6.61
C THR A 88 -4.15 -12.46 8.04
N LEU A 89 -3.27 -12.95 8.91
CA LEU A 89 -3.56 -13.12 10.35
C LEU A 89 -3.70 -11.75 11.02
N ARG A 90 -4.80 -11.52 11.73
CA ARG A 90 -5.07 -10.24 12.43
C ARG A 90 -5.44 -10.43 13.90
N ASN A 91 -4.75 -11.33 14.60
CA ASN A 91 -4.90 -11.46 16.04
C ASN A 91 -4.01 -10.43 16.77
N TRP A 92 -4.33 -10.15 18.02
CA TRP A 92 -3.58 -9.17 18.81
C TRP A 92 -2.10 -9.51 18.95
N GLU A 93 -1.78 -10.79 19.20
CA GLU A 93 -0.41 -11.27 19.36
C GLU A 93 0.46 -10.94 18.14
N TYR A 94 0.00 -11.29 16.94
CA TYR A 94 0.70 -11.01 15.70
C TYR A 94 0.79 -9.50 15.41
N LEU A 95 -0.31 -8.76 15.55
CA LEU A 95 -0.33 -7.32 15.26
C LEU A 95 0.58 -6.53 16.21
N SER A 96 0.54 -6.84 17.50
CA SER A 96 1.36 -6.17 18.52
C SER A 96 2.85 -6.42 18.29
N TRP A 97 3.24 -7.69 18.11
CA TRP A 97 4.60 -8.07 17.73
C TRP A 97 5.05 -7.35 16.45
N ARG A 98 4.20 -7.32 15.41
CA ARG A 98 4.56 -6.78 14.10
C ARG A 98 4.76 -5.27 14.09
N PHE A 99 3.99 -4.52 14.88
CA PHE A 99 3.96 -3.06 14.80
C PHE A 99 4.39 -2.33 16.06
N LEU A 100 3.98 -2.80 17.24
CA LEU A 100 4.32 -2.15 18.51
C LEU A 100 5.73 -2.54 18.97
N ASP A 101 6.11 -3.81 18.78
CA ASP A 101 7.43 -4.32 19.17
C ASP A 101 8.48 -4.17 18.05
N SER A 102 8.07 -3.65 16.90
CA SER A 102 8.97 -3.41 15.76
C SER A 102 10.00 -2.31 16.10
N PRO A 103 11.28 -2.48 15.71
CA PRO A 103 12.28 -1.40 15.85
C PRO A 103 11.88 -0.12 15.09
N GLU A 104 10.99 -0.26 14.11
CA GLU A 104 10.46 0.84 13.30
C GLU A 104 9.10 1.34 13.79
N PHE A 105 8.69 1.02 15.03
CA PHE A 105 7.40 1.44 15.61
C PHE A 105 7.09 2.93 15.36
N HIS A 106 8.11 3.77 15.54
CA HIS A 106 8.04 5.22 15.36
C HIS A 106 7.72 5.68 13.93
N LYS A 107 7.75 4.79 12.93
CA LYS A 107 7.37 5.04 11.52
C LYS A 107 5.89 4.74 11.24
N TYR A 108 5.22 3.94 12.07
CA TYR A 108 3.81 3.58 11.84
C TYR A 108 2.85 4.66 12.33
N ARG A 109 1.81 4.92 11.53
CA ARG A 109 0.78 5.92 11.83
C ARG A 109 -0.60 5.38 11.52
N ILE A 110 -1.59 5.93 12.22
CA ILE A 110 -2.99 5.74 11.91
C ILE A 110 -3.49 6.95 11.13
N VAL A 111 -4.14 6.68 10.00
CA VAL A 111 -4.83 7.68 9.20
C VAL A 111 -6.32 7.51 9.39
N SER A 112 -7.00 8.62 9.69
CA SER A 112 -8.45 8.67 9.80
C SER A 112 -9.01 9.90 9.07
N TRP A 113 -10.31 9.86 8.80
CA TRP A 113 -11.04 10.98 8.25
C TRP A 113 -12.18 11.39 9.18
N LYS A 114 -12.41 12.70 9.31
CA LYS A 114 -13.55 13.23 10.07
C LYS A 114 -14.86 12.62 9.57
N ASP A 115 -15.69 12.16 10.51
CA ASP A 115 -17.01 11.55 10.25
C ASP A 115 -16.96 10.30 9.36
N LYS A 116 -15.84 9.54 9.41
CA LYS A 116 -15.63 8.30 8.67
C LYS A 116 -15.09 7.20 9.58
N ASP A 117 -15.69 6.02 9.50
CA ASP A 117 -15.27 4.84 10.27
C ASP A 117 -14.07 4.10 9.66
N GLN A 118 -13.55 4.60 8.53
CA GLN A 118 -12.39 4.03 7.85
C GLN A 118 -11.10 4.49 8.51
N LEU A 119 -10.26 3.51 8.87
CA LEU A 119 -8.91 3.74 9.38
C LEU A 119 -7.91 3.04 8.48
N PHE A 120 -6.79 3.69 8.19
CA PHE A 120 -5.64 3.02 7.58
C PHE A 120 -4.48 2.98 8.56
N LEU A 121 -3.82 1.82 8.61
CA LEU A 121 -2.49 1.73 9.17
C LEU A 121 -1.49 1.97 8.04
N ILE A 122 -0.60 2.94 8.24
CA ILE A 122 0.44 3.28 7.26
C ILE A 122 1.83 3.19 7.90
N LYS A 123 2.85 2.98 7.07
CA LYS A 123 4.26 3.20 7.42
C LYS A 123 4.76 4.42 6.66
N LEU A 124 5.30 5.39 7.37
CA LEU A 124 6.06 6.46 6.77
C LEU A 124 7.48 5.94 6.53
N GLU A 125 7.97 6.00 5.29
CA GLU A 125 9.34 5.62 4.97
C GLU A 125 10.16 6.87 4.66
N PRO A 126 10.69 7.55 5.71
CA PRO A 126 11.61 8.66 5.54
C PRO A 126 13.02 8.13 5.28
N ASP A 127 13.34 7.88 4.02
CA ASP A 127 14.69 7.90 3.43
C ASP A 127 15.90 7.51 4.31
N GLU A 128 16.47 6.33 4.07
CA GLU A 128 17.86 6.01 4.40
C GLU A 128 18.69 5.92 3.10
N GLY A 129 19.16 7.08 2.63
CA GLY A 129 20.27 7.19 1.67
C GLY A 129 19.93 7.41 0.18
N ILE A 130 18.69 7.25 -0.29
CA ILE A 130 18.35 7.28 -1.73
C ILE A 130 17.41 8.45 -2.14
N GLN A 131 17.03 9.34 -1.22
CA GLN A 131 16.10 10.47 -1.48
C GLN A 131 14.73 10.05 -1.99
N ILE A 132 14.30 8.83 -1.67
CA ILE A 132 12.98 8.34 -2.01
C ILE A 132 12.19 8.17 -0.72
N LYS A 133 11.27 9.10 -0.48
CA LYS A 133 10.32 9.05 0.62
C LYS A 133 8.98 8.55 0.09
N HIS A 134 8.42 7.54 0.73
CA HIS A 134 7.08 7.07 0.38
C HIS A 134 6.24 6.74 1.62
N ILE A 135 4.94 6.59 1.39
CA ILE A 135 4.01 6.11 2.40
C ILE A 135 3.50 4.75 1.95
N GLU A 136 3.63 3.75 2.80
CA GLU A 136 3.08 2.43 2.56
C GLU A 136 1.76 2.29 3.31
N ILE A 137 0.72 1.86 2.60
CA ILE A 137 -0.58 1.56 3.17
C ILE A 137 -0.58 0.07 3.49
N LEU A 138 -0.55 -0.22 4.80
CA LEU A 138 -0.33 -1.55 5.33
C LEU A 138 -1.65 -2.31 5.46
N MET A 139 -2.64 -1.67 6.07
CA MET A 139 -3.96 -2.24 6.35
C MET A 139 -5.06 -1.20 6.23
N SER A 140 -6.28 -1.69 5.98
CA SER A 140 -7.49 -0.89 6.02
C SER A 140 -8.57 -1.53 6.88
N LEU A 141 -9.22 -0.70 7.70
CA LEU A 141 -10.42 -1.05 8.44
C LEU A 141 -11.65 -0.50 7.70
N ASN A 142 -12.68 -1.35 7.55
CA ASN A 142 -13.94 -1.01 6.88
C ASN A 142 -13.79 -0.41 5.47
N PRO A 143 -12.95 -0.97 4.57
CA PRO A 143 -12.67 -0.36 3.28
C PRO A 143 -13.93 -0.22 2.44
N LYS A 144 -14.25 1.03 2.05
CA LYS A 144 -15.32 1.31 1.08
C LYS A 144 -14.71 1.66 -0.26
N HIS A 145 -14.86 0.78 -1.26
CA HIS A 145 -14.31 0.99 -2.60
C HIS A 145 -14.78 2.28 -3.30
N SER A 146 -15.92 2.85 -2.90
CA SER A 146 -16.41 4.14 -3.40
C SER A 146 -15.57 5.31 -2.89
N GLU A 147 -15.08 5.21 -1.66
CA GLU A 147 -14.38 6.28 -0.94
C GLU A 147 -12.85 6.22 -1.15
N PHE A 148 -12.34 5.03 -1.52
CA PHE A 148 -10.90 4.74 -1.54
C PHE A 148 -10.07 5.72 -2.39
N VAL A 149 -10.55 6.06 -3.59
CA VAL A 149 -9.89 7.05 -4.48
C VAL A 149 -9.75 8.40 -3.79
N ARG A 150 -10.77 8.80 -3.01
CA ARG A 150 -10.74 10.07 -2.29
C ARG A 150 -9.86 10.05 -1.07
N GLN A 151 -9.79 8.92 -0.37
CA GLN A 151 -8.87 8.70 0.73
C GLN A 151 -7.42 8.78 0.25
N MET A 152 -7.10 8.09 -0.85
CA MET A 152 -5.79 8.16 -1.50
C MET A 152 -5.45 9.56 -1.99
N GLY A 153 -6.42 10.28 -2.58
CA GLY A 153 -6.24 11.68 -2.95
C GLY A 153 -5.87 12.56 -1.75
N SER A 154 -6.59 12.40 -0.63
CA SER A 154 -6.35 13.17 0.60
C SER A 154 -4.98 12.88 1.20
N LEU A 155 -4.65 11.59 1.32
CA LEU A 155 -3.34 11.14 1.80
C LEU A 155 -2.22 11.60 0.86
N GLY A 156 -2.46 11.63 -0.46
CA GLY A 156 -1.51 12.12 -1.45
C GLY A 156 -1.24 13.61 -1.35
N ILE A 157 -2.25 14.42 -0.98
CA ILE A 157 -2.07 15.86 -0.71
C ILE A 157 -1.27 16.08 0.56
N PHE A 158 -1.56 15.35 1.64
CA PHE A 158 -0.72 15.35 2.84
C PHE A 158 0.72 14.97 2.50
N ALA A 159 0.90 13.85 1.79
CA ALA A 159 2.20 13.35 1.40
C ALA A 159 2.98 14.38 0.56
N LYS A 160 2.31 15.10 -0.35
CA LYS A 160 2.90 16.22 -1.10
C LYS A 160 3.38 17.35 -0.19
N ALA A 161 2.60 17.73 0.83
CA ALA A 161 2.96 18.78 1.79
C ALA A 161 4.17 18.40 2.65
N HIS A 162 4.38 17.11 2.88
CA HIS A 162 5.50 16.56 3.65
C HIS A 162 6.64 15.98 2.77
N ASP A 163 6.68 16.36 1.49
CA ASP A 163 7.69 15.98 0.49
C ASP A 163 7.89 14.47 0.26
N PHE A 164 6.85 13.67 0.48
CA PHE A 164 6.80 12.29 0.00
C PHE A 164 6.64 12.25 -1.53
N ASN A 165 7.14 11.18 -2.13
CA ASN A 165 7.23 11.03 -3.58
C ASN A 165 6.11 10.19 -4.16
N TYR A 166 5.59 9.22 -3.40
CA TYR A 166 4.46 8.40 -3.80
C TYR A 166 3.84 7.68 -2.59
N LEU A 167 2.62 7.18 -2.81
CA LEU A 167 1.98 6.20 -1.93
C LEU A 167 2.09 4.83 -2.56
N ILE A 168 2.12 3.79 -1.73
CA ILE A 168 2.13 2.40 -2.17
C ILE A 168 1.06 1.63 -1.44
N MET A 169 0.37 0.77 -2.17
CA MET A 169 -0.56 -0.19 -1.59
C MET A 169 -0.57 -1.47 -2.40
N TYR A 170 -1.04 -2.54 -1.78
CA TYR A 170 -1.18 -3.84 -2.42
C TYR A 170 -2.65 -4.21 -2.45
N THR A 171 -3.08 -4.82 -3.55
CA THR A 171 -4.42 -5.36 -3.67
C THR A 171 -4.45 -6.47 -4.71
N ASN A 172 -5.30 -7.45 -4.46
CA ASN A 172 -5.70 -8.44 -5.45
C ASN A 172 -7.17 -8.26 -5.87
N ASP A 173 -7.83 -7.20 -5.40
CA ASP A 173 -9.17 -6.81 -5.85
C ASP A 173 -9.09 -6.10 -7.20
N GLU A 174 -9.62 -6.75 -8.24
CA GLU A 174 -9.60 -6.25 -9.61
C GLU A 174 -10.41 -4.96 -9.79
N ARG A 175 -11.52 -4.77 -9.05
CA ARG A 175 -12.32 -3.54 -9.13
C ARG A 175 -11.54 -2.36 -8.54
N LEU A 176 -10.83 -2.59 -7.43
CA LEU A 176 -9.97 -1.59 -6.82
C LEU A 176 -8.75 -1.30 -7.72
N HIS A 177 -8.12 -2.33 -8.27
CA HIS A 177 -7.03 -2.22 -9.26
C HIS A 177 -7.41 -1.26 -10.40
N GLN A 178 -8.54 -1.51 -11.06
CA GLN A 178 -9.02 -0.70 -12.17
C GLN A 178 -9.31 0.74 -11.75
N LYS A 179 -9.95 0.93 -10.59
CA LYS A 179 -10.24 2.27 -10.05
C LYS A 179 -8.97 3.07 -9.78
N LEU A 180 -7.97 2.49 -9.15
CA LEU A 180 -6.70 3.15 -8.86
C LEU A 180 -5.97 3.54 -10.15
N ARG A 181 -5.89 2.61 -11.11
CA ARG A 181 -5.24 2.83 -12.40
C ARG A 181 -5.92 3.95 -13.19
N GLN A 182 -7.24 3.95 -13.27
CA GLN A 182 -7.98 4.90 -14.09
C GLN A 182 -8.14 6.28 -13.42
N LYS A 183 -8.40 6.32 -12.10
CA LYS A 183 -8.77 7.56 -11.41
C LYS A 183 -7.59 8.30 -10.78
N LEU A 184 -6.53 7.57 -10.41
CA LEU A 184 -5.32 8.13 -9.78
C LEU A 184 -4.08 7.97 -10.66
N LEU A 185 -4.21 7.39 -11.87
CA LEU A 185 -3.09 7.08 -12.76
C LEU A 185 -1.99 6.27 -12.05
N SER A 186 -2.38 5.39 -11.13
CA SER A 186 -1.43 4.57 -10.40
C SER A 186 -0.64 3.67 -11.35
N TYR A 187 0.64 3.47 -11.08
CA TYR A 187 1.50 2.55 -11.82
C TYR A 187 1.50 1.17 -11.12
N PRO A 188 0.85 0.14 -11.69
CA PRO A 188 0.83 -1.19 -11.08
C PRO A 188 2.12 -1.97 -11.39
N ILE A 189 2.60 -2.73 -10.41
CA ILE A 189 3.62 -3.76 -10.56
C ILE A 189 2.99 -5.08 -10.12
N TYR A 190 3.02 -6.09 -11.00
CA TYR A 190 2.55 -7.42 -10.68
C TYR A 190 3.48 -8.08 -9.67
N GLN A 191 2.90 -8.65 -8.64
CA GLN A 191 3.61 -9.33 -7.57
C GLN A 191 3.28 -10.81 -7.62
N ILE A 192 4.34 -11.62 -7.57
CA ILE A 192 4.20 -13.08 -7.52
C ILE A 192 4.19 -13.46 -6.05
N TYR A 193 3.12 -14.12 -5.64
CA TYR A 193 3.04 -14.82 -4.38
C TYR A 193 3.31 -16.30 -4.64
N ALA A 194 4.18 -16.92 -3.85
CA ALA A 194 4.48 -18.34 -3.93
C ALA A 194 4.15 -19.02 -2.61
N PHE A 195 3.58 -20.22 -2.68
CA PHE A 195 3.24 -21.03 -1.52
C PHE A 195 3.55 -22.50 -1.76
N HIS A 196 3.78 -23.21 -0.66
CA HIS A 196 4.08 -24.63 -0.64
C HIS A 196 3.51 -25.28 0.62
N SER A 197 3.16 -26.56 0.51
CA SER A 197 2.73 -27.42 1.59
C SER A 197 3.08 -28.85 1.22
N HIS A 198 3.60 -29.61 2.18
CA HIS A 198 3.85 -31.05 2.02
C HIS A 198 2.55 -31.87 1.99
N ASN A 199 1.42 -31.29 2.42
CA ASN A 199 0.11 -31.90 2.33
C ASN A 199 -0.54 -31.53 0.98
N ASN A 200 -0.78 -32.54 0.13
CA ASN A 200 -1.39 -32.36 -1.19
C ASN A 200 -2.82 -31.78 -1.13
N GLN A 201 -3.63 -32.20 -0.14
CA GLN A 201 -4.98 -31.65 0.02
C GLN A 201 -4.94 -30.16 0.36
N MET A 202 -3.98 -29.75 1.20
CA MET A 202 -3.74 -28.35 1.51
C MET A 202 -3.22 -27.58 0.30
N MET A 203 -2.34 -28.17 -0.51
CA MET A 203 -1.88 -27.56 -1.76
C MET A 203 -3.02 -27.32 -2.74
N ASP A 204 -3.89 -28.30 -2.92
CA ASP A 204 -5.04 -28.18 -3.81
C ASP A 204 -6.06 -27.19 -3.27
N TRP A 205 -6.28 -27.15 -1.95
CA TRP A 205 -7.10 -26.10 -1.32
C TRP A 205 -6.52 -24.70 -1.57
N LEU A 206 -5.24 -24.47 -1.23
CA LEU A 206 -4.57 -23.19 -1.44
C LEU A 206 -4.59 -22.73 -2.91
N ARG A 207 -4.44 -23.67 -3.85
CA ARG A 207 -4.51 -23.38 -5.29
C ARG A 207 -5.88 -22.91 -5.75
N ASN A 208 -6.95 -23.41 -5.15
CA ASN A 208 -8.32 -23.15 -5.57
C ASN A 208 -9.04 -22.08 -4.73
N SER A 209 -8.51 -21.77 -3.54
CA SER A 209 -9.10 -20.78 -2.66
C SER A 209 -9.03 -19.34 -3.18
N ASN A 210 -9.91 -18.51 -2.65
CA ASN A 210 -9.83 -17.05 -2.83
C ASN A 210 -8.91 -16.45 -1.76
N HIS A 211 -7.90 -15.71 -2.21
CA HIS A 211 -6.92 -15.06 -1.34
C HIS A 211 -7.30 -13.59 -1.18
N SER A 212 -6.97 -12.98 -0.06
CA SER A 212 -6.94 -11.52 0.12
C SER A 212 -5.61 -11.15 0.76
N TRP A 213 -4.96 -10.13 0.20
CA TRP A 213 -3.62 -9.72 0.60
C TRP A 213 -3.63 -8.27 1.10
N GLU A 214 -3.04 -8.06 2.26
CA GLU A 214 -2.60 -6.76 2.77
C GLU A 214 -1.09 -6.82 3.06
N PHE A 215 -0.40 -5.66 3.05
CA PHE A 215 1.07 -5.62 3.04
C PHE A 215 1.71 -6.07 4.37
N MET A 216 0.93 -6.25 5.43
CA MET A 216 1.45 -6.68 6.73
C MET A 216 2.27 -7.99 6.65
N ASP A 217 1.92 -8.89 5.72
CA ASP A 217 2.53 -10.21 5.56
C ASP A 217 3.81 -10.22 4.72
N SER A 218 4.19 -9.12 4.06
CA SER A 218 5.43 -9.11 3.31
C SER A 218 6.60 -8.71 4.22
N ASP A 219 7.13 -9.70 4.94
CA ASP A 219 8.52 -9.69 5.46
C ASP A 219 9.55 -9.62 4.32
N PHE A 220 9.11 -9.63 3.07
CA PHE A 220 9.89 -9.12 1.96
C PHE A 220 10.02 -7.60 2.11
N GLU A 221 10.94 -7.17 2.98
CA GLU A 221 11.80 -6.03 2.66
C GLU A 221 12.05 -6.10 1.16
N ARG A 222 11.57 -5.10 0.43
CA ARG A 222 11.69 -5.13 -1.02
C ARG A 222 13.17 -5.26 -1.35
N PHE A 223 13.56 -6.41 -1.88
CA PHE A 223 14.59 -6.42 -2.90
C PHE A 223 13.99 -5.70 -4.10
N ASP A 224 14.02 -4.37 -4.05
CA ASP A 224 13.87 -3.56 -5.24
C ASP A 224 15.20 -3.75 -6.00
N PRO A 225 15.23 -4.45 -7.15
CA PRO A 225 16.47 -4.76 -7.84
C PRO A 225 17.01 -3.53 -8.60
N TYR A 226 16.95 -2.34 -7.99
CA TYR A 226 17.28 -1.07 -8.64
C TYR A 226 18.72 -0.61 -8.48
#